data_AF-A0A524LSL4-F1
#
_entry.id   AF-A0A524LSL4-F1
#
_cell.length_a   1.000
_cell.length_b   1.000
_cell.length_c   1.000
_cell.angle_alpha   90.00
_cell.angle_beta   90.00
_cell.angle_gamma   90.00
#
_symmetry.space_group_name_H-M   'P 1'
#
loop_
_entity.id
_entity.type
_entity.pdbx_description
1 polymer ?
#
loop_
_entity_poly.entity_id
_entity_poly.type
_entity_poly.pdbx_seq_one_letter_code
_entity_poly.pdbx_strand_id
1 'polypeptide(L)'
;MNSNLENIKVALKTWIASDDFLLWKIEFIWQMREFKNNLFHHFDFEEETGFFEHFPNGDSIKKSYGRKIKSEHKHILRELDKILTRLKRIQDVQNPRLKTLESDILCLINNIYQHEDSEINVLNSLNKPEKTKNTKKKTKVN
;
A
#
# COMPACT_ATOMS: atom_id res chain seq x y z
N MET A 1 7.43 4.06 4.56
CA MET A 1 6.04 3.56 4.73
C MET A 1 5.83 2.82 6.05
N ASN A 2 6.62 1.77 6.32
CA ASN A 2 6.40 0.84 7.44
C ASN A 2 6.26 1.46 8.84
N SER A 3 7.03 2.51 9.17
CA SER A 3 6.90 3.18 10.47
C SER A 3 5.51 3.81 10.67
N ASN A 4 4.92 4.37 9.61
CA ASN A 4 3.60 5.01 9.68
C ASN A 4 2.49 3.98 9.85
N LEU A 5 2.59 2.83 9.17
CA LEU A 5 1.64 1.72 9.32
C LEU A 5 1.67 1.15 10.74
N GLU A 6 2.85 0.97 11.32
CA GLU A 6 2.98 0.51 12.71
C GLU A 6 2.44 1.52 13.71
N ASN A 7 2.71 2.82 13.49
CA ASN A 7 2.14 3.88 14.34
C ASN A 7 0.61 3.85 14.32
N ILE A 8 -0.02 3.66 13.15
CA ILE A 8 -1.48 3.52 13.04
C ILE A 8 -1.98 2.29 13.78
N LYS A 9 -1.32 1.13 13.64
CA LYS A 9 -1.69 -0.10 14.37
C LYS A 9 -1.62 0.10 15.88
N VAL A 10 -0.57 0.76 16.37
CA VAL A 10 -0.39 1.05 17.80
C VAL A 10 -1.47 2.00 18.30
N ALA A 11 -1.71 3.11 17.57
CA ALA A 11 -2.73 4.09 17.95
C ALA A 11 -4.15 3.48 17.95
N LEU A 12 -4.42 2.54 17.05
CA LEU A 12 -5.70 1.81 16.98
C LEU A 12 -5.90 0.83 18.14
N LYS A 13 -4.81 0.18 18.61
CA LYS A 13 -4.85 -0.82 19.70
C LYS A 13 -4.78 -0.21 21.11
N THR A 14 -4.46 1.08 21.21
CA THR A 14 -4.37 1.76 22.49
C THR A 14 -5.77 1.81 23.10
N TRP A 15 -5.93 1.24 24.30
CA TRP A 15 -7.21 1.31 25.02
C TRP A 15 -7.49 2.76 25.40
N ILE A 16 -8.72 3.21 25.17
CA ILE A 16 -9.12 4.62 25.39
C ILE A 16 -10.27 4.65 26.39
N ALA A 17 -10.08 5.39 27.48
CA ALA A 17 -11.16 5.70 28.40
C ALA A 17 -12.23 6.55 27.69
N SER A 18 -13.50 6.43 28.08
CA SER A 18 -14.61 7.14 27.43
C SER A 18 -14.40 8.67 27.40
N ASP A 19 -13.78 9.23 28.43
CA ASP A 19 -13.57 10.68 28.58
C ASP A 19 -12.47 11.21 27.65
N ASP A 20 -11.53 10.36 27.24
CA ASP A 20 -10.42 10.71 26.35
C ASP A 20 -10.73 10.42 24.87
N PHE A 21 -11.92 9.86 24.57
CA PHE A 21 -12.27 9.40 23.23
C PHE A 21 -12.22 10.51 22.18
N LEU A 22 -12.70 11.71 22.51
CA LEU A 22 -12.71 12.83 21.56
C LEU A 22 -11.30 13.28 21.21
N LEU A 23 -10.41 13.37 22.21
CA LEU A 23 -9.02 13.75 22.01
C LEU A 23 -8.30 12.72 21.15
N TRP A 24 -8.40 11.44 21.54
CA TRP A 24 -7.86 10.32 20.75
C TRP A 24 -8.36 10.37 19.30
N LYS A 25 -9.67 10.56 19.09
CA LYS A 25 -10.27 10.61 17.76
C LYS A 25 -9.68 11.74 16.91
N ILE A 26 -9.45 12.91 17.50
CA ILE A 26 -8.87 14.06 16.80
C ILE A 26 -7.43 13.74 16.38
N GLU A 27 -6.62 13.23 17.30
CA GLU A 27 -5.23 12.85 17.06
C GLU A 27 -5.12 11.74 16.00
N PHE A 28 -5.96 10.71 16.12
CA PHE A 28 -5.99 9.60 15.18
C PHE A 28 -6.43 10.04 13.78
N ILE A 29 -7.41 10.95 13.67
CA ILE A 29 -7.78 11.56 12.39
C ILE A 29 -6.58 12.31 11.77
N TRP A 30 -5.80 13.03 12.58
CA TRP A 30 -4.61 13.73 12.12
C TRP A 30 -3.55 12.76 11.58
N GLN A 31 -3.21 11.72 12.34
CA GLN A 31 -2.26 10.69 11.92
C GLN A 31 -2.70 10.01 10.62
N MET A 32 -3.99 9.67 10.49
CA MET A 32 -4.54 9.06 9.28
C MET A 32 -4.47 10.00 8.06
N ARG A 33 -4.63 11.31 8.23
CA ARG A 33 -4.46 12.29 7.13
C ARG A 33 -3.01 12.47 6.73
N GLU A 34 -2.11 12.54 7.71
CA GLU A 34 -0.67 12.60 7.44
C GLU A 34 -0.21 11.35 6.68
N PHE A 35 -0.64 10.17 7.14
CA PHE A 35 -0.38 8.92 6.44
C PHE A 35 -0.92 8.93 5.01
N LYS A 36 -2.15 9.43 4.80
CA LYS A 36 -2.72 9.59 3.44
C LYS A 36 -1.80 10.43 2.54
N ASN A 37 -1.34 11.57 3.03
CA ASN A 37 -0.51 12.49 2.26
C ASN A 37 0.84 11.85 1.92
N ASN A 38 1.45 11.17 2.88
CA ASN A 38 2.70 10.43 2.66
C ASN A 38 2.51 9.33 1.61
N LEU A 39 1.40 8.61 1.66
CA LEU A 39 1.08 7.55 0.70
C LEU A 39 0.82 8.13 -0.71
N PHE A 40 0.11 9.25 -0.80
CA PHE A 40 -0.11 9.96 -2.05
C PHE A 40 1.22 10.40 -2.70
N HIS A 41 2.12 11.02 -1.94
CA HIS A 41 3.43 11.40 -2.44
C HIS A 41 4.30 10.22 -2.86
N HIS A 42 4.19 9.09 -2.13
CA HIS A 42 4.88 7.87 -2.51
C HIS A 42 4.38 7.34 -3.86
N PHE A 43 3.06 7.23 -4.03
CA PHE A 43 2.44 6.80 -5.28
C PHE A 43 2.77 7.71 -6.46
N ASP A 44 2.74 9.04 -6.26
CA ASP A 44 3.15 10.00 -7.29
C ASP A 44 4.61 9.77 -7.71
N PHE A 45 5.52 9.57 -6.75
CA PHE A 45 6.93 9.30 -7.03
C PHE A 45 7.15 8.00 -7.81
N GLU A 46 6.41 6.93 -7.46
CA GLU A 46 6.47 5.65 -8.17
C GLU A 46 5.97 5.77 -9.61
N GLU A 47 4.91 6.55 -9.81
CA GLU A 47 4.29 6.77 -11.11
C GLU A 47 5.12 7.64 -12.05
N GLU A 48 5.86 8.61 -11.53
CA GLU A 48 6.66 9.55 -12.32
C GLU A 48 8.06 9.04 -12.63
N THR A 49 8.75 8.44 -11.65
CA THR A 49 10.21 8.19 -11.77
C THR A 49 10.68 6.88 -11.14
N GLY A 50 10.15 6.47 -9.98
CA GLY A 50 10.81 5.42 -9.18
C GLY A 50 10.62 3.99 -9.69
N PHE A 51 9.38 3.59 -9.94
CA PHE A 51 9.06 2.16 -10.12
C PHE A 51 9.22 1.69 -11.58
N PHE A 52 8.85 2.55 -12.52
CA PHE A 52 8.76 2.21 -13.94
C PHE A 52 10.09 2.31 -14.71
N GLU A 53 11.14 2.88 -14.13
CA GLU A 53 12.48 2.93 -14.72
C GLU A 53 13.14 1.55 -14.81
N HIS A 54 12.74 0.61 -13.95
CA HIS A 54 13.30 -0.74 -13.91
C HIS A 54 12.73 -1.70 -14.97
N PHE A 55 11.74 -1.27 -15.76
CA PHE A 55 11.18 -2.10 -16.82
C PHE A 55 12.03 -2.00 -18.09
N PRO A 56 12.39 -3.14 -18.73
CA PRO A 56 13.07 -3.11 -20.02
C PRO A 56 12.22 -2.34 -21.04
N ASN A 57 12.88 -1.70 -22.02
CA ASN A 57 12.24 -0.89 -23.07
C ASN A 57 11.20 -1.72 -23.85
N GLY A 58 9.98 -1.75 -23.34
CA GLY A 58 8.89 -2.61 -23.73
C GLY A 58 7.57 -1.93 -23.36
N ASP A 59 7.04 -1.20 -24.32
CA ASP A 59 5.99 -0.22 -24.13
C ASP A 59 4.67 -0.84 -23.61
N SER A 60 4.40 -2.11 -23.95
CA SER A 60 3.15 -2.80 -23.60
C SER A 60 3.09 -3.31 -22.15
N ILE A 61 4.18 -3.89 -21.63
CA ILE A 61 4.25 -4.40 -20.24
C ILE A 61 4.20 -3.23 -19.26
N LYS A 62 5.00 -2.19 -19.52
CA LYS A 62 5.01 -0.93 -18.75
C LYS A 62 3.62 -0.28 -18.72
N LYS A 63 2.94 -0.20 -19.87
CA LYS A 63 1.57 0.35 -19.97
C LYS A 63 0.51 -0.50 -19.25
N SER A 64 0.60 -1.83 -19.33
CA SER A 64 -0.37 -2.71 -18.67
C SER A 64 -0.21 -2.71 -17.16
N TYR A 65 1.02 -2.88 -16.68
CA TYR A 65 1.33 -2.87 -15.25
C TYR A 65 1.09 -1.49 -14.65
N GLY A 66 1.51 -0.41 -15.34
CA GLY A 66 1.27 0.95 -14.88
C GLY A 66 -0.20 1.30 -14.73
N ARG A 67 -1.07 0.83 -15.63
CA ARG A 67 -2.52 1.00 -15.45
C ARG A 67 -3.06 0.25 -14.23
N LYS A 68 -2.55 -0.95 -13.97
CA LYS A 68 -2.94 -1.76 -12.80
C LYS A 68 -2.56 -1.05 -11.50
N ILE A 69 -1.29 -0.67 -11.36
CA ILE A 69 -0.77 0.02 -10.17
C ILE A 69 -1.51 1.33 -9.89
N LYS A 70 -1.68 2.17 -10.92
CA LYS A 70 -2.48 3.42 -10.80
C LYS A 70 -3.91 3.17 -10.32
N SER A 71 -4.51 2.05 -10.72
CA SER A 71 -5.84 1.66 -10.25
C SER A 71 -5.83 1.23 -8.78
N GLU A 72 -4.80 0.48 -8.36
CA GLU A 72 -4.61 0.06 -6.97
C GLU A 72 -4.36 1.26 -6.05
N HIS A 73 -3.47 2.19 -6.43
CA HIS A 73 -3.22 3.44 -5.71
C HIS A 73 -4.51 4.22 -5.45
N LYS A 74 -5.28 4.46 -6.52
CA LYS A 74 -6.58 5.16 -6.43
C LYS A 74 -7.56 4.43 -5.53
N HIS A 75 -7.56 3.10 -5.56
CA HIS A 75 -8.43 2.30 -4.72
C HIS A 75 -8.04 2.44 -3.24
N ILE A 76 -6.76 2.27 -2.91
CA ILE A 76 -6.24 2.41 -1.54
C ILE A 76 -6.57 3.79 -0.96
N LEU A 77 -6.29 4.86 -1.70
CA LEU A 77 -6.59 6.24 -1.27
C LEU A 77 -8.09 6.45 -1.03
N ARG A 78 -8.95 5.86 -1.88
CA ARG A 78 -10.41 5.97 -1.75
C ARG A 78 -10.94 5.20 -0.53
N GLU A 79 -10.39 4.02 -0.23
CA GLU A 79 -10.73 3.29 1.01
C GLU A 79 -10.33 4.09 2.25
N LEU A 80 -9.17 4.73 2.22
CA LEU A 80 -8.70 5.57 3.31
C LEU A 80 -9.61 6.79 3.54
N ASP A 81 -10.13 7.40 2.48
CA ASP A 81 -11.13 8.48 2.57
C ASP A 81 -12.48 8.01 3.16
N LYS A 82 -12.92 6.79 2.82
CA LYS A 82 -14.12 6.21 3.41
C LYS A 82 -13.95 5.97 4.91
N ILE A 83 -12.79 5.44 5.31
CA ILE A 83 -12.44 5.21 6.72
C ILE A 83 -12.43 6.54 7.47
N LEU A 84 -11.73 7.57 6.98
CA LEU A 84 -11.71 8.89 7.58
C LEU A 84 -13.11 9.51 7.72
N THR A 85 -13.96 9.34 6.71
CA THR A 85 -15.34 9.85 6.72
C THR A 85 -16.17 9.14 7.79
N ARG A 86 -16.01 7.83 7.94
CA ARG A 86 -16.72 7.03 8.95
C ARG A 86 -16.23 7.34 10.36
N LEU A 87 -14.91 7.44 10.55
CA LEU A 87 -14.29 7.80 11.83
C LEU A 87 -14.84 9.13 12.36
N LYS A 88 -14.95 10.15 11.50
CA LYS A 88 -15.53 11.46 11.87
C LYS A 88 -16.95 11.36 12.44
N ARG A 89 -17.74 10.37 12.02
CA ARG A 89 -19.15 10.20 12.43
C ARG A 89 -19.32 9.43 13.75
N ILE A 90 -18.29 8.73 14.23
CA ILE A 90 -18.35 7.99 15.50
C ILE A 90 -18.25 8.99 16.67
N GLN A 91 -19.19 8.95 17.61
CA GLN A 91 -19.28 9.94 18.70
C GLN A 91 -18.66 9.45 20.02
N ASP A 92 -18.62 8.14 20.23
CA ASP A 92 -18.18 7.54 21.49
C ASP A 92 -17.54 6.16 21.25
N VAL A 93 -16.86 5.66 22.29
CA VAL A 93 -16.15 4.37 22.27
C VAL A 93 -17.08 3.15 22.24
N GLN A 94 -18.34 3.29 22.66
CA GLN A 94 -19.33 2.20 22.66
C GLN A 94 -20.03 2.05 21.31
N ASN A 95 -19.75 2.94 20.36
CA ASN A 95 -20.35 2.89 19.05
C ASN A 95 -20.01 1.57 18.34
N PRO A 96 -21.00 0.75 17.95
CA PRO A 96 -20.74 -0.56 17.36
C PRO A 96 -19.96 -0.48 16.04
N ARG A 97 -20.02 0.68 15.36
CA ARG A 97 -19.28 0.92 14.10
C ARG A 97 -17.78 1.06 14.32
N LEU A 98 -17.31 1.25 15.56
CA LEU A 98 -15.90 1.37 15.88
C LEU A 98 -15.17 0.05 15.61
N LYS A 99 -15.74 -1.10 15.99
CA LYS A 99 -15.18 -2.43 15.68
C LYS A 99 -15.09 -2.69 14.18
N THR A 100 -16.12 -2.31 13.44
CA THR A 100 -16.10 -2.43 11.98
C THR A 100 -15.01 -1.54 11.39
N LEU A 101 -14.88 -0.30 11.87
CA LEU A 101 -13.85 0.63 11.43
C LEU A 101 -12.43 0.09 11.71
N GLU A 102 -12.21 -0.50 12.89
CA GLU A 102 -10.95 -1.16 13.25
C GLU A 102 -10.60 -2.26 12.25
N SER A 103 -11.56 -3.16 11.97
CA SER A 103 -11.38 -4.22 10.97
C SER A 103 -11.05 -3.66 9.59
N ASP A 104 -11.71 -2.57 9.17
CA ASP A 104 -11.46 -1.96 7.86
C ASP A 104 -10.07 -1.32 7.79
N ILE A 105 -9.60 -0.69 8.87
CA ILE A 105 -8.24 -0.14 8.96
C ILE A 105 -7.21 -1.27 8.87
N LEU A 106 -7.40 -2.36 9.62
CA LEU A 106 -6.49 -3.51 9.56
C LEU A 106 -6.47 -4.16 8.16
N CYS A 107 -7.64 -4.27 7.51
CA CYS A 107 -7.74 -4.75 6.14
C CYS A 107 -6.98 -3.84 5.16
N LEU A 108 -7.17 -2.52 5.26
CA LEU A 108 -6.45 -1.55 4.43
C LEU A 108 -4.94 -1.67 4.61
N ILE A 109 -4.47 -1.76 5.85
CA ILE A 109 -3.06 -1.95 6.17
C ILE A 109 -2.51 -3.23 5.53
N ASN A 110 -3.23 -4.34 5.63
CA ASN A 110 -2.85 -5.59 4.98
C ASN A 110 -2.78 -5.44 3.46
N ASN A 111 -3.74 -4.74 2.85
CA ASN A 111 -3.76 -4.52 1.40
C ASN A 111 -2.55 -3.68 0.95
N ILE A 112 -2.11 -2.71 1.74
CA ILE A 112 -0.91 -1.91 1.45
C ILE A 112 0.34 -2.80 1.50
N TYR A 113 0.50 -3.65 2.51
CA TYR A 113 1.62 -4.60 2.55
C TYR A 113 1.63 -5.55 1.35
N GLN A 114 0.47 -6.09 0.97
CA GLN A 114 0.36 -6.98 -0.19
C GLN A 114 0.70 -6.28 -1.51
N HIS A 115 0.37 -4.99 -1.62
CA HIS A 115 0.73 -4.17 -2.75
C HIS A 115 2.26 -3.95 -2.81
N GLU A 116 2.89 -3.52 -1.71
CA GLU A 116 4.35 -3.36 -1.63
C GLU A 116 5.09 -4.68 -1.94
N ASP A 117 4.63 -5.81 -1.39
CA ASP A 117 5.20 -7.13 -1.67
C ASP A 117 5.08 -7.51 -3.15
N SER A 118 3.95 -7.18 -3.79
CA SER A 118 3.73 -7.45 -5.20
C SER A 118 4.70 -6.66 -6.07
N GLU A 119 4.94 -5.40 -5.73
CA GLU A 119 5.89 -4.51 -6.41
C GLU A 119 7.33 -5.01 -6.27
N ILE A 120 7.76 -5.36 -5.06
CA ILE A 120 9.08 -5.95 -4.79
C ILE A 120 9.28 -7.23 -5.60
N ASN A 121 8.26 -8.11 -5.64
CA ASN A 121 8.34 -9.36 -6.40
C ASN A 121 8.50 -9.11 -7.91
N VAL A 122 7.82 -8.10 -8.45
CA VAL A 122 7.97 -7.71 -9.85
C VAL A 122 9.37 -7.18 -10.12
N LEU A 123 9.87 -6.25 -9.30
CA LEU A 123 11.25 -5.73 -9.44
C LEU A 123 12.30 -6.84 -9.37
N ASN A 124 12.14 -7.79 -8.44
CA ASN A 124 13.03 -8.95 -8.32
C ASN A 124 12.97 -9.88 -9.55
N SER A 125 11.81 -9.98 -10.21
CA SER A 125 11.66 -10.78 -11.42
C SER A 125 12.36 -10.14 -12.63
N LEU A 126 12.39 -8.81 -12.69
CA LEU A 126 13.03 -8.04 -13.75
C LEU A 126 14.57 -8.04 -13.62
N ASN A 127 15.09 -8.11 -12.39
CA ASN A 127 16.53 -8.07 -12.09
C ASN A 127 17.23 -9.44 -12.15
N LYS A 128 16.54 -10.53 -12.48
CA LYS A 128 17.20 -11.85 -12.63
C LYS A 128 18.00 -11.88 -13.93
N PRO A 129 19.32 -12.16 -13.91
CA PRO A 129 20.08 -12.36 -15.13
C PRO A 129 19.50 -13.57 -15.88
N GLU A 130 19.25 -13.40 -17.18
CA GLU A 130 18.91 -14.51 -18.06
C GLU A 130 19.96 -15.62 -17.85
N LYS A 131 19.54 -16.76 -17.32
CA LYS A 131 20.35 -17.98 -17.41
C LYS A 131 20.41 -18.33 -18.90
N THR A 132 21.48 -17.89 -19.57
CA THR A 132 21.83 -18.29 -20.93
C THR A 132 21.75 -19.81 -21.03
N LYS A 133 20.73 -20.32 -21.74
CA LYS A 133 20.69 -21.69 -22.23
C LYS A 133 21.71 -21.82 -23.36
N ASN A 134 22.99 -21.92 -22.99
CA ASN A 134 24.07 -22.22 -23.91
C ASN A 134 24.36 -23.73 -23.86
N THR A 135 23.41 -24.55 -24.30
CA THR A 135 23.68 -25.96 -24.58
C THR A 135 24.25 -26.08 -25.99
N LYS A 136 25.59 -26.00 -26.07
CA LYS A 136 26.40 -26.49 -27.19
C LYS A 136 25.93 -27.91 -27.56
N LYS A 137 25.17 -28.06 -28.65
CA LYS A 137 24.95 -29.38 -29.27
C LYS A 137 26.11 -29.61 -30.23
N LYS A 138 27.04 -30.46 -29.77
CA LYS A 138 28.23 -30.92 -30.50
C LYS A 138 27.89 -31.34 -31.93
N THR A 139 28.63 -30.76 -32.86
CA THR A 139 28.89 -31.29 -34.20
C THR A 139 29.43 -32.72 -34.07
N LYS A 140 28.77 -33.69 -34.71
CA LYS A 140 29.40 -34.95 -35.12
C LYS A 140 29.64 -34.83 -36.62
N VAL A 141 30.91 -34.66 -36.98
CA VAL A 141 31.43 -34.86 -38.33
C VAL A 141 31.54 -36.37 -38.55
N ASN A 142 31.25 -36.80 -39.78
CA ASN A 142 31.19 -38.16 -40.30
C ASN A 142 32.24 -39.13 -39.76
#